data_AF-A0AA97BAU3-F1
#
_entry.id   AF-A0AA97BAU3-F1
#
_cell.length_a   1.000
_cell.length_b   1.000
_cell.length_c   1.000
_cell.angle_alpha   90.00
_cell.angle_beta   90.00
_cell.angle_gamma   90.00
#
_symmetry.space_group_name_H-M   'P 1'
#
loop_
_entity.id
_entity.type
_entity.pdbx_description
1 polymer ?
#
loop_
_entity_poly.entity_id
_entity_poly.type
_entity_poly.pdbx_seq_one_letter_code
_entity_poly.pdbx_strand_id
1 'polypeptide(L)'
;MMARPKRAGRSGRPGWPGIPTARTGRLAELIARGKAAIASGDWERAYHDFHQVQTMDPKNREVALLLVKARRGHDSQRATIEVARGREMERHGDTHGAMSAYRLACSLDDQNAEAAWRCARLGHLLGQDAAESRGLAQRAVELEPDKVEHHLTLGKVLLDSGSKKLAKRAFEDAAKLAPDNAEAKAALKKLRWTF
;
A
#
# COMPACT_ATOMS: atom_id res chain seq x y z
N MET A 1 -46.25 -25.14 -68.32
CA MET A 1 -45.51 -26.39 -68.06
C MET A 1 -44.04 -26.13 -68.36
N MET A 2 -43.21 -26.24 -67.32
CA MET A 2 -41.76 -26.54 -67.29
C MET A 2 -40.82 -26.05 -68.42
N ALA A 3 -39.80 -25.25 -68.05
CA ALA A 3 -38.41 -25.72 -67.93
C ALA A 3 -37.46 -24.51 -67.74
N ARG A 4 -36.78 -24.45 -66.58
CA ARG A 4 -35.64 -23.55 -66.33
C ARG A 4 -34.32 -24.27 -66.62
N PRO A 5 -33.28 -23.53 -67.04
CA PRO A 5 -32.05 -24.09 -67.62
C PRO A 5 -31.02 -24.52 -66.55
N LYS A 6 -30.14 -25.44 -66.95
CA LYS A 6 -28.86 -25.70 -66.27
C LYS A 6 -27.85 -24.60 -66.62
N ARG A 7 -27.11 -24.09 -65.63
CA ARG A 7 -25.72 -23.67 -65.82
C ARG A 7 -24.89 -23.89 -64.55
N ALA A 8 -23.64 -24.24 -64.80
CA ALA A 8 -22.67 -24.81 -63.88
C ALA A 8 -21.83 -23.76 -63.16
N GLY A 9 -21.22 -24.18 -62.06
CA GLY A 9 -19.78 -24.01 -61.82
C GLY A 9 -19.29 -22.73 -61.15
N ARG A 10 -18.76 -22.94 -59.93
CA ARG A 10 -17.69 -22.21 -59.22
C ARG A 10 -17.93 -20.74 -58.85
N SER A 11 -17.82 -20.43 -57.56
CA SER A 11 -16.61 -19.83 -56.98
C SER A 11 -16.91 -19.20 -55.62
N GLY A 12 -16.09 -19.55 -54.62
CA GLY A 12 -15.70 -18.69 -53.49
C GLY A 12 -16.81 -18.05 -52.64
N ARG A 13 -16.97 -18.56 -51.41
CA ARG A 13 -17.29 -17.64 -50.30
C ARG A 13 -16.18 -16.59 -50.19
N PRO A 14 -16.49 -15.40 -49.70
CA PRO A 14 -15.86 -15.03 -48.44
C PRO A 14 -16.92 -14.69 -47.40
N GLY A 15 -16.84 -15.35 -46.25
CA GLY A 15 -17.52 -14.87 -45.05
C GLY A 15 -16.96 -13.50 -44.69
N TRP A 16 -17.84 -12.58 -44.32
CA TRP A 16 -17.43 -11.36 -43.65
C TRP A 16 -17.38 -11.64 -42.14
N PRO A 17 -16.17 -11.66 -41.53
CA PRO A 17 -16.04 -11.17 -40.18
C PRO A 17 -14.91 -10.14 -40.18
N GLY A 18 -15.21 -8.85 -40.16
CA GLY A 18 -14.13 -7.89 -40.29
C GLY A 18 -14.50 -6.44 -40.08
N ILE A 19 -14.77 -6.04 -38.84
CA ILE A 19 -14.10 -4.86 -38.24
C ILE A 19 -13.88 -5.08 -36.72
N PRO A 20 -12.77 -5.70 -36.30
CA PRO A 20 -12.27 -5.57 -34.92
C PRO A 20 -11.09 -4.58 -34.78
N THR A 21 -10.55 -4.05 -35.88
CA THR A 21 -9.22 -3.40 -35.92
C THR A 21 -9.12 -2.05 -35.19
N ALA A 22 -10.12 -1.17 -35.31
CA ALA A 22 -10.06 0.14 -34.64
C ALA A 22 -10.23 0.04 -33.11
N ARG A 23 -11.11 -0.86 -32.65
CA ARG A 23 -11.34 -1.09 -31.21
C ARG A 23 -10.12 -1.75 -30.57
N THR A 24 -9.52 -2.73 -31.23
CA THR A 24 -8.30 -3.40 -30.76
C THR A 24 -7.08 -2.47 -30.76
N GLY A 25 -6.93 -1.61 -31.77
CA GLY A 25 -5.87 -0.58 -31.80
C GLY A 25 -5.98 0.42 -30.65
N ARG A 26 -7.18 0.98 -30.40
CA ARG A 26 -7.41 1.91 -29.29
C ARG A 26 -7.19 1.28 -27.92
N LEU A 27 -7.57 0.02 -27.74
CA LEU A 27 -7.31 -0.73 -26.50
C LEU A 27 -5.80 -0.89 -26.25
N ALA A 28 -5.04 -1.29 -27.27
CA ALA A 28 -3.60 -1.47 -27.16
C ALA A 28 -2.88 -0.14 -26.86
N GLU A 29 -3.31 0.96 -27.48
CA GLU A 29 -2.77 2.29 -27.23
C GLU A 29 -3.01 2.75 -25.79
N LEU A 30 -4.23 2.60 -25.27
CA LEU A 30 -4.56 2.95 -23.89
C LEU A 30 -3.75 2.12 -22.88
N ILE A 31 -3.58 0.82 -23.13
CA ILE A 31 -2.76 -0.05 -22.28
C ILE A 31 -1.30 0.40 -22.30
N ALA A 32 -0.75 0.71 -23.47
CA ALA A 32 0.63 1.18 -23.62
C ALA A 32 0.84 2.52 -22.90
N ARG A 33 -0.08 3.48 -23.07
CA ARG A 33 -0.05 4.77 -22.40
C ARG A 33 -0.16 4.64 -20.88
N GLY A 34 -1.09 3.80 -20.40
CA GLY A 34 -1.23 3.52 -18.97
C GLY A 34 0.02 2.86 -18.36
N LYS A 35 0.67 1.94 -19.09
CA LYS A 35 1.95 1.34 -18.66
C LYS A 35 3.08 2.37 -18.62
N ALA A 36 3.15 3.26 -19.60
CA ALA A 36 4.11 4.36 -19.59
C ALA A 36 3.86 5.32 -18.42
N ALA A 37 2.59 5.62 -18.11
CA ALA A 37 2.20 6.44 -16.98
C ALA A 37 2.57 5.81 -15.62
N ILE A 38 2.41 4.48 -15.48
CA ILE A 38 2.96 3.74 -14.33
C ILE A 38 4.47 3.95 -14.21
N ALA A 39 5.20 3.85 -15.33
CA ALA A 39 6.66 3.98 -15.33
C ALA A 39 7.12 5.41 -15.00
N SER A 40 6.33 6.43 -15.35
CA SER A 40 6.60 7.83 -15.01
C SER A 40 6.08 8.24 -13.63
N GLY A 41 5.42 7.33 -12.88
CA GLY A 41 4.82 7.63 -11.57
C GLY A 41 3.54 8.47 -11.64
N ASP A 42 2.95 8.62 -12.83
CA ASP A 42 1.71 9.35 -13.08
C ASP A 42 0.52 8.37 -12.93
N TRP A 43 0.28 7.94 -11.69
CA TRP A 43 -0.69 6.88 -11.39
C TRP A 43 -2.13 7.28 -11.66
N GLU A 44 -2.45 8.58 -11.57
CA GLU A 44 -3.78 9.10 -11.89
C GLU A 44 -4.10 8.90 -13.37
N ARG A 45 -3.17 9.28 -14.25
CA ARG A 45 -3.30 9.06 -15.69
C ARG A 45 -3.36 7.57 -16.03
N ALA A 46 -2.52 6.76 -15.38
CA ALA A 46 -2.55 5.31 -15.54
C ALA A 46 -3.93 4.73 -15.16
N TYR A 47 -4.48 5.15 -14.01
CA TYR A 47 -5.80 4.71 -13.56
C TYR A 47 -6.90 5.09 -14.56
N HIS A 48 -6.88 6.34 -15.06
CA HIS A 48 -7.85 6.81 -16.04
C HIS A 48 -7.82 5.96 -17.32
N ASP A 49 -6.64 5.72 -17.86
CA ASP A 49 -6.45 4.94 -19.10
C ASP A 49 -6.91 3.50 -18.94
N PHE A 50 -6.53 2.84 -17.84
CA PHE A 50 -6.97 1.47 -17.60
C PHE A 50 -8.45 1.37 -17.27
N HIS A 51 -9.06 2.39 -16.63
CA HIS A 51 -10.49 2.40 -16.36
C HIS A 51 -11.30 2.50 -17.65
N GLN A 52 -10.83 3.31 -18.62
CA GLN A 52 -11.41 3.34 -19.97
C GLN A 52 -11.35 1.96 -20.63
N VAL A 53 -10.20 1.29 -20.55
CA VAL A 53 -10.02 -0.06 -21.10
C VAL A 53 -10.94 -1.08 -20.42
N GLN A 54 -11.04 -1.06 -19.09
CA GLN A 54 -11.94 -1.93 -18.32
C GLN A 54 -13.42 -1.71 -18.70
N THR A 55 -13.81 -0.47 -19.00
CA THR A 55 -15.15 -0.14 -19.49
C THR A 55 -15.39 -0.71 -20.90
N MET A 56 -14.36 -0.69 -21.75
CA MET A 56 -14.43 -1.21 -23.12
C MET A 56 -14.30 -2.74 -23.20
N ASP A 57 -13.55 -3.38 -22.30
CA ASP A 57 -13.35 -4.83 -22.21
C ASP A 57 -13.24 -5.28 -20.74
N PRO A 58 -14.38 -5.53 -20.07
CA PRO A 58 -14.39 -5.88 -18.66
C PRO A 58 -13.72 -7.23 -18.31
N LYS A 59 -13.50 -8.09 -19.31
CA LYS A 59 -12.91 -9.43 -19.11
C LYS A 59 -11.39 -9.42 -19.20
N ASN A 60 -10.79 -8.27 -19.51
CA ASN A 60 -9.35 -8.14 -19.63
C ASN A 60 -8.66 -8.24 -18.25
N ARG A 61 -8.16 -9.45 -17.95
CA ARG A 61 -7.45 -9.73 -16.69
C ARG A 61 -6.16 -8.92 -16.52
N GLU A 62 -5.45 -8.65 -17.61
CA GLU A 62 -4.21 -7.87 -17.55
C GLU A 62 -4.49 -6.45 -17.06
N VAL A 63 -5.52 -5.81 -17.60
CA VAL A 63 -5.91 -4.44 -17.24
C VAL A 63 -6.47 -4.38 -15.83
N ALA A 64 -7.24 -5.39 -15.41
CA ALA A 64 -7.70 -5.49 -14.03
C ALA A 64 -6.52 -5.51 -13.03
N LEU A 65 -5.45 -6.25 -13.34
CA LEU A 65 -4.23 -6.28 -12.51
C LEU A 65 -3.49 -4.92 -12.54
N LEU A 66 -3.38 -4.31 -13.72
CA LEU A 66 -2.74 -3.00 -13.88
C LEU A 66 -3.53 -1.88 -13.18
N LEU A 67 -4.85 -1.95 -13.14
CA LEU A 67 -5.71 -1.03 -12.37
C LEU A 67 -5.45 -1.13 -10.87
N VAL A 68 -5.35 -2.35 -10.34
CA VAL A 68 -5.02 -2.57 -8.93
C VAL A 68 -3.63 -2.01 -8.64
N LYS A 69 -2.65 -2.25 -9.52
CA LYS A 69 -1.30 -1.68 -9.39
C LYS A 69 -1.31 -0.15 -9.43
N ALA A 70 -2.04 0.45 -10.37
CA ALA A 70 -2.14 1.90 -10.50
C ALA A 70 -2.80 2.54 -9.27
N ARG A 71 -3.89 1.94 -8.78
CA ARG A 71 -4.56 2.37 -7.54
C ARG A 71 -3.62 2.29 -6.34
N ARG A 72 -2.93 1.16 -6.14
CA ARG A 72 -1.96 1.01 -5.04
C ARG A 72 -0.81 2.02 -5.14
N GLY A 73 -0.29 2.27 -6.34
CA GLY A 73 0.76 3.27 -6.55
C GLY A 73 0.29 4.69 -6.22
N HIS A 74 -0.93 5.04 -6.66
CA HIS A 74 -1.58 6.31 -6.32
C HIS A 74 -1.78 6.44 -4.80
N ASP A 75 -2.31 5.41 -4.15
CA ASP A 75 -2.58 5.42 -2.71
C ASP A 75 -1.28 5.48 -1.90
N SER A 76 -0.22 4.80 -2.34
CA SER A 76 1.12 4.87 -1.73
C SER A 76 1.77 6.26 -1.86
N GLN A 77 1.65 6.91 -3.02
CA GLN A 77 2.08 8.30 -3.18
C GLN A 77 1.31 9.24 -2.25
N ARG A 78 -0.01 9.08 -2.20
CA ARG A 78 -0.86 9.88 -1.32
C ARG A 78 -0.52 9.63 0.16
N ALA A 79 -0.28 8.37 0.55
CA ALA A 79 0.15 8.02 1.90
C ALA A 79 1.48 8.72 2.26
N THR A 80 2.43 8.78 1.33
CA THR A 80 3.71 9.48 1.52
C THR A 80 3.50 10.98 1.77
N ILE A 81 2.57 11.61 1.05
CA ILE A 81 2.21 13.03 1.27
C ILE A 81 1.59 13.22 2.65
N GLU A 82 0.69 12.33 3.07
CA GLU A 82 0.08 12.41 4.41
C GLU A 82 1.10 12.16 5.53
N VAL A 83 2.10 11.29 5.33
CA VAL A 83 3.24 11.15 6.27
C VAL A 83 4.01 12.46 6.36
N ALA A 84 4.32 13.10 5.23
CA ALA A 84 5.02 14.39 5.23
C ALA A 84 4.22 15.47 5.97
N ARG A 85 2.90 15.51 5.75
CA ARG A 85 1.98 16.41 6.47
C ARG A 85 1.97 16.13 7.97
N GLY A 86 1.89 14.86 8.37
CA GLY A 86 1.94 14.46 9.78
C GLY A 86 3.24 14.88 10.46
N ARG A 87 4.38 14.75 9.76
CA ARG A 87 5.69 15.19 10.28
C ARG A 87 5.72 16.70 10.51
N GLU A 88 5.13 17.47 9.60
CA GLU A 88 5.05 18.93 9.75
C GLU A 88 4.15 19.33 10.92
N MET A 89 3.02 18.64 11.09
CA MET A 89 2.15 18.85 12.26
C MET A 89 2.85 18.51 13.57
N GLU A 90 3.63 17.42 13.64
CA GLU A 90 4.44 17.09 14.83
C GLU A 90 5.45 18.20 15.16
N ARG A 91 6.09 18.79 14.14
CA ARG A 91 7.03 19.91 14.35
C ARG A 91 6.34 21.14 14.93
N HIS A 92 5.09 21.37 14.56
CA HIS A 92 4.26 22.44 15.11
C HIS A 92 3.60 22.09 16.45
N GLY A 93 3.81 20.88 16.96
CA GLY A 93 3.23 20.41 18.23
C GLY A 93 1.78 19.94 18.12
N ASP A 94 1.17 19.98 16.92
CA ASP A 94 -0.18 19.47 16.70
C ASP A 94 -0.16 17.93 16.61
N THR A 95 -0.14 17.32 17.79
CA THR A 95 -0.03 15.87 17.95
C THR A 95 -1.31 15.15 17.50
N HIS A 96 -2.47 15.82 17.62
CA HIS A 96 -3.75 15.27 17.18
C HIS A 96 -3.88 15.30 15.65
N GLY A 97 -3.53 16.42 15.01
CA GLY A 97 -3.48 16.52 13.56
C GLY A 97 -2.48 15.53 12.95
N ALA A 98 -1.28 15.42 13.54
CA ALA A 98 -0.27 14.47 13.11
C ALA A 98 -0.77 13.02 13.17
N MET A 99 -1.43 12.65 14.27
CA MET A 99 -2.06 11.34 14.42
C MET A 99 -3.07 11.05 13.30
N SER A 100 -3.97 11.99 13.02
CA SER A 100 -4.97 11.82 11.95
C SER A 100 -4.31 11.63 10.58
N ALA A 101 -3.24 12.38 10.28
CA ALA A 101 -2.49 12.25 9.03
C ALA A 101 -1.80 10.88 8.92
N TYR A 102 -1.14 10.40 9.99
CA TYR A 102 -0.52 9.08 9.98
C TYR A 102 -1.51 7.94 9.89
N ARG A 103 -2.66 8.02 10.57
CA ARG A 103 -3.72 7.01 10.46
C ARG A 103 -4.29 6.95 9.04
N LEU A 104 -4.46 8.11 8.39
CA LEU A 104 -4.83 8.17 6.98
C LEU A 104 -3.76 7.53 6.09
N ALA A 105 -2.48 7.85 6.30
CA ALA A 105 -1.38 7.23 5.56
C ALA A 105 -1.37 5.69 5.70
N CYS A 106 -1.55 5.16 6.92
CA CYS A 106 -1.67 3.71 7.14
C CYS A 106 -2.87 3.07 6.44
N SER A 107 -3.98 3.81 6.32
CA SER A 107 -5.18 3.32 5.63
C SER A 107 -5.05 3.31 4.10
N LEU A 108 -4.20 4.18 3.57
CA LEU A 108 -3.91 4.29 2.14
C LEU A 108 -2.82 3.30 1.71
N ASP A 109 -1.76 3.19 2.52
CA ASP A 109 -0.65 2.30 2.27
C ASP A 109 -0.29 1.53 3.53
N ASP A 110 -0.67 0.27 3.50
CA ASP A 110 -0.43 -0.66 4.59
C ASP A 110 1.03 -1.16 4.62
N GLN A 111 1.84 -0.87 3.58
CA GLN A 111 3.26 -1.19 3.54
C GLN A 111 4.16 -0.03 4.02
N ASN A 112 3.56 1.09 4.47
CA ASN A 112 4.32 2.22 4.97
C ASN A 112 4.72 2.03 6.44
N ALA A 113 5.92 1.48 6.67
CA ALA A 113 6.47 1.20 8.01
C ALA A 113 6.54 2.45 8.89
N GLU A 114 6.92 3.58 8.30
CA GLU A 114 7.03 4.83 9.04
C GLU A 114 5.67 5.34 9.50
N ALA A 115 4.66 5.33 8.62
CA ALA A 115 3.30 5.72 9.00
C ALA A 115 2.81 4.87 10.17
N ALA A 116 3.01 3.54 10.10
CA ALA A 116 2.63 2.61 11.16
C ALA A 116 3.36 2.91 12.48
N TRP A 117 4.69 3.08 12.43
CA TRP A 117 5.51 3.41 13.60
C TRP A 117 5.08 4.73 14.25
N ARG A 118 4.92 5.79 13.46
CA ARG A 118 4.57 7.11 13.98
C ARG A 118 3.16 7.14 14.56
N CYS A 119 2.21 6.50 13.88
CA CYS A 119 0.85 6.34 14.38
C CYS A 119 0.84 5.57 15.72
N ALA A 120 1.59 4.47 15.82
CA ALA A 120 1.72 3.71 17.06
C ALA A 120 2.34 4.53 18.20
N ARG A 121 3.43 5.26 17.92
CA ARG A 121 4.12 6.10 18.91
C ARG A 121 3.21 7.21 19.43
N LEU A 122 2.51 7.91 18.54
CA LEU A 122 1.59 8.96 18.94
C LEU A 122 0.36 8.40 19.67
N GLY A 123 -0.11 7.21 19.29
CA GLY A 123 -1.30 6.60 19.89
C GLY A 123 -1.04 6.20 21.32
N HIS A 124 0.15 5.64 21.54
CA HIS A 124 0.69 5.39 22.86
C HIS A 124 0.86 6.67 23.69
N LEU A 125 1.48 7.72 23.13
CA LEU A 125 1.70 8.98 23.84
C LEU A 125 0.40 9.67 24.26
N LEU A 126 -0.62 9.61 23.41
CA LEU A 126 -1.93 10.21 23.67
C LEU A 126 -2.85 9.31 24.52
N GLY A 127 -2.40 8.10 24.90
CA GLY A 127 -3.23 7.14 25.65
C GLY A 127 -4.47 6.67 24.88
N GLN A 128 -4.40 6.66 23.54
CA GLN A 128 -5.45 6.12 22.68
C GLN A 128 -5.45 4.58 22.72
N ASP A 129 -6.29 3.94 21.90
CA ASP A 129 -6.48 2.49 21.85
C ASP A 129 -5.13 1.74 21.84
N ALA A 130 -4.86 1.05 22.94
CA ALA A 130 -3.64 0.30 23.15
C ALA A 130 -3.53 -0.92 22.22
N ALA A 131 -4.67 -1.48 21.80
CA ALA A 131 -4.70 -2.58 20.84
C ALA A 131 -4.35 -2.10 19.43
N GLU A 132 -4.88 -0.96 19.00
CA GLU A 132 -4.53 -0.32 17.72
C GLU A 132 -3.03 0.02 17.70
N SER A 133 -2.54 0.70 18.74
CA SER A 133 -1.13 1.09 18.84
C SER A 133 -0.20 -0.12 18.81
N ARG A 134 -0.60 -1.22 19.45
CA ARG A 134 0.18 -2.47 19.44
C ARG A 134 0.22 -3.09 18.05
N GLY A 135 -0.92 -3.17 17.36
CA GLY A 135 -1.00 -3.71 16.01
C GLY A 135 -0.13 -2.93 15.03
N LEU A 136 -0.17 -1.59 15.12
CA LEU A 136 0.65 -0.70 14.29
C LEU A 136 2.14 -0.79 14.61
N ALA A 137 2.53 -0.87 15.89
CA ALA A 137 3.93 -1.04 16.28
C ALA A 137 4.50 -2.39 15.81
N GLN A 138 3.71 -3.45 15.93
CA GLN A 138 4.07 -4.78 15.45
C GLN A 138 4.28 -4.78 13.92
N ARG A 139 3.36 -4.14 13.20
CA ARG A 139 3.45 -3.99 11.74
C ARG A 139 4.68 -3.20 11.30
N ALA A 140 5.03 -2.14 12.01
CA ALA A 140 6.24 -1.37 11.73
C ALA A 140 7.51 -2.24 11.84
N VAL A 141 7.60 -3.08 12.90
CA VAL A 141 8.70 -4.04 13.08
C VAL A 141 8.71 -5.12 12.00
N GLU A 142 7.54 -5.59 11.55
CA GLU A 142 7.46 -6.58 10.47
C GLU A 142 7.91 -6.03 9.11
N LEU A 143 7.62 -4.75 8.84
CA LEU A 143 8.00 -4.09 7.59
C LEU A 143 9.47 -3.66 7.59
N GLU A 144 9.99 -3.15 8.72
CA GLU A 144 11.37 -2.70 8.89
C GLU A 144 11.97 -3.28 10.19
N PRO A 145 12.42 -4.55 10.18
CA PRO A 145 12.90 -5.24 11.38
C PRO A 145 14.27 -4.74 11.88
N ASP A 146 14.98 -3.94 11.10
CA ASP A 146 16.30 -3.38 11.37
C ASP A 146 16.26 -2.00 12.04
N LYS A 147 15.06 -1.44 12.26
CA LYS A 147 14.88 -0.13 12.91
C LYS A 147 14.73 -0.25 14.41
N VAL A 148 15.68 0.32 15.13
CA VAL A 148 15.72 0.32 16.60
C VAL A 148 14.49 1.02 17.17
N GLU A 149 14.06 2.13 16.57
CA GLU A 149 12.92 2.95 16.99
C GLU A 149 11.60 2.18 16.97
N HIS A 150 11.44 1.25 16.03
CA HIS A 150 10.24 0.42 15.89
C HIS A 150 10.16 -0.59 17.02
N HIS A 151 11.27 -1.28 17.32
CA HIS A 151 11.37 -2.21 18.45
C HIS A 151 11.20 -1.51 19.80
N LEU A 152 11.77 -0.31 19.97
CA LEU A 152 11.56 0.50 21.17
C LEU A 152 10.10 0.89 21.35
N THR A 153 9.43 1.30 20.27
CA THR A 153 8.02 1.70 20.30
C THR A 153 7.13 0.48 20.62
N LEU A 154 7.37 -0.65 19.98
CA LEU A 154 6.68 -1.91 20.27
C LEU A 154 6.87 -2.32 21.74
N GLY A 155 8.10 -2.24 22.25
CA GLY A 155 8.41 -2.53 23.65
C GLY A 155 7.64 -1.64 24.63
N LYS A 156 7.58 -0.32 24.37
CA LYS A 156 6.82 0.64 25.20
C LYS A 156 5.32 0.34 25.19
N VAL A 157 4.75 0.14 24.00
CA VAL A 157 3.32 -0.18 23.85
C VAL A 157 2.96 -1.49 24.55
N LEU A 158 3.79 -2.52 24.41
CA LEU A 158 3.58 -3.81 25.09
C LEU A 158 3.73 -3.71 26.60
N LEU A 159 4.60 -2.83 27.09
CA LEU A 159 4.81 -2.63 28.52
C LEU A 159 3.57 -2.03 29.17
N ASP A 160 3.00 -1.00 28.54
CA ASP A 160 1.79 -0.32 29.01
C ASP A 160 0.55 -1.20 28.86
N SER A 161 0.52 -2.09 27.86
CA SER A 161 -0.52 -3.12 27.74
C SER A 161 -0.31 -4.32 28.69
N GLY A 162 0.58 -4.22 29.68
CA GLY A 162 0.86 -5.25 30.69
C GLY A 162 1.62 -6.49 30.19
N SER A 163 1.99 -6.53 28.90
CA SER A 163 2.65 -7.67 28.25
C SER A 163 4.17 -7.66 28.48
N LYS A 164 4.61 -7.62 29.74
CA LYS A 164 6.02 -7.44 30.15
C LYS A 164 7.00 -8.42 29.48
N LYS A 165 6.62 -9.69 29.30
CA LYS A 165 7.47 -10.71 28.65
C LYS A 165 7.74 -10.37 27.18
N LEU A 166 6.72 -9.91 26.45
CA LEU A 166 6.84 -9.52 25.05
C LEU A 166 7.58 -8.19 24.93
N ALA A 167 7.29 -7.23 25.82
CA ALA A 167 8.03 -5.96 25.89
C ALA A 167 9.53 -6.19 26.08
N LYS A 168 9.91 -7.10 26.99
CA LYS A 168 11.31 -7.47 27.21
C LYS A 168 11.98 -7.96 25.93
N ARG A 169 11.32 -8.83 25.17
CA ARG A 169 11.86 -9.34 23.89
C ARG A 169 12.07 -8.21 22.88
N ALA A 170 11.09 -7.33 22.71
CA ALA A 170 11.22 -6.17 21.82
C ALA A 170 12.39 -5.25 22.23
N PHE A 171 12.58 -4.99 23.53
CA PHE A 171 13.74 -4.23 24.01
C PHE A 171 15.07 -5.00 23.86
N GLU A 172 15.08 -6.33 24.02
CA GLU A 172 16.24 -7.17 23.74
C GLU A 172 16.63 -7.10 22.26
N ASP A 173 15.66 -7.11 21.34
CA ASP A 173 15.90 -6.99 19.91
C ASP A 173 16.40 -5.57 19.54
N ALA A 174 15.83 -4.51 20.13
CA ALA A 174 16.36 -3.15 20.01
C ALA A 174 17.82 -3.06 20.49
N ALA A 175 18.16 -3.71 21.61
CA ALA A 175 19.51 -3.74 22.16
C ALA A 175 20.49 -4.60 21.34
N LYS A 176 20.01 -5.61 20.61
CA LYS A 176 20.86 -6.35 19.64
C LYS A 176 21.20 -5.48 18.43
N LEU A 177 20.23 -4.74 17.92
CA LEU A 177 20.41 -3.84 16.78
C LEU A 177 21.31 -2.64 17.12
N ALA A 178 21.10 -2.05 18.29
CA ALA A 178 21.93 -0.97 18.81
C ALA A 178 22.34 -1.26 20.26
N PRO A 179 23.48 -1.94 20.45
CA PRO A 179 24.01 -2.28 21.77
C PRO A 179 24.30 -1.08 22.66
N ASP A 180 24.39 0.14 22.12
CA ASP A 180 24.60 1.37 22.89
C ASP A 180 23.37 2.26 23.05
N ASN A 181 22.21 1.80 22.58
CA ASN A 181 20.97 2.52 22.78
C ASN A 181 20.62 2.61 24.28
N ALA A 182 20.73 3.80 24.84
CA ALA A 182 20.51 4.06 26.26
C ALA A 182 19.07 3.73 26.69
N GLU A 183 18.09 3.97 25.81
CA GLU A 183 16.69 3.71 26.10
C GLU A 183 16.40 2.21 26.20
N ALA A 184 16.90 1.39 25.26
CA ALA A 184 16.78 -0.06 25.32
C ALA A 184 17.42 -0.62 26.60
N LYS A 185 18.64 -0.18 26.94
CA LYS A 185 19.33 -0.58 28.18
C LYS A 185 18.54 -0.21 29.43
N ALA A 186 18.02 1.02 29.49
CA ALA A 186 17.25 1.50 30.63
C ALA A 186 15.95 0.70 30.80
N ALA A 187 15.23 0.42 29.70
CA ALA A 187 14.01 -0.37 29.71
C ALA A 187 14.26 -1.82 30.18
N LEU A 188 15.30 -2.47 29.68
CA LEU A 188 15.68 -3.82 30.10
C LEU A 188 16.11 -3.87 31.57
N LYS A 189 16.88 -2.87 32.03
CA LYS A 189 17.24 -2.75 33.44
C LYS A 189 15.97 -2.66 34.27
N LYS A 190 15.06 -1.72 33.97
CA LYS A 190 13.78 -1.54 34.69
C LYS A 190 12.99 -2.85 34.78
N LEU A 191 12.89 -3.60 33.68
CA LEU A 191 12.20 -4.88 33.62
C LEU A 191 12.89 -6.00 34.42
N ARG A 192 14.23 -5.95 34.56
CA ARG A 192 15.01 -6.92 35.35
C ARG A 192 14.79 -6.76 36.85
N TRP A 193 14.54 -5.54 37.34
CA TRP A 193 14.37 -5.25 38.78
C TRP A 193 12.91 -5.31 39.25
N THR A 194 11.95 -5.64 38.37
CA THR A 194 10.51 -5.75 38.71
C THR A 194 10.04 -7.18 39.03
N PHE A 195 10.94 -8.04 39.53
CA PHE A 195 10.67 -9.39 40.04
C PHE A 195 11.40 -9.58 41.36
#